data_AF-A0A938SM59-F1
#
_entry.id   AF-A0A938SM59-F1
#
_cell.length_a   1.000
_cell.length_b   1.000
_cell.length_c   1.000
_cell.angle_alpha   90.00
_cell.angle_beta   90.00
_cell.angle_gamma   90.00
#
_symmetry.space_group_name_H-M   'P 1'
#
loop_
_entity.id
_entity.type
_entity.pdbx_description
1 polymer ?
#
loop_
_entity_poly.entity_id
_entity_poly.type
_entity_poly.pdbx_seq_one_letter_code
_entity_poly.pdbx_strand_id
1 'polypeptide(L)'
;METAHLHVPGPVRVPGRKRVSRMGCAGHLSTVPHGGRSAARCAGRLGDLTRSAALAIPARGPGRTDSPGKTALNTDNSSLKSRWMAIAKQLVRVSILAVVGWCIWRTVVHAQDEMSGQFSLADLRPGWIVLAGVLYLAGLFPCWVFWHRTLWAMGQRPRWRDTLPAFWIGHLGKYVPGKAMVVVLRTGLVSGERVSKTVAATSVFVETLTMMAVGACLSATILLLASSHWSLMLLAFGLMVLSGAPTIPPVFRRIVRALQVHRANPEIEPAVRGLDYRLMAMGWLSIGGGWFLLGLSLW
;
A
#
# COMPACT_ATOMS: atom_id res chain seq x y z
N MET A 1 -0.86 -53.02 43.79
CA MET A 1 -0.68 -52.02 42.72
C MET A 1 -1.86 -51.08 42.78
N GLU A 2 -1.59 -49.86 43.25
CA GLU A 2 -2.54 -48.78 43.55
C GLU A 2 -3.41 -48.37 42.36
N THR A 3 -4.72 -48.39 42.56
CA THR A 3 -5.73 -47.83 41.65
C THR A 3 -5.98 -46.37 42.01
N ALA A 4 -5.43 -45.45 41.21
CA ALA A 4 -5.63 -44.02 41.35
C ALA A 4 -7.03 -43.61 40.83
N HIS A 5 -7.90 -43.16 41.75
CA HIS A 5 -9.18 -42.54 41.43
C HIS A 5 -8.98 -41.12 40.92
N LEU A 6 -9.26 -40.90 39.62
CA LEU A 6 -9.32 -39.59 38.99
C LEU A 6 -10.61 -38.86 39.39
N HIS A 7 -10.45 -37.79 40.16
CA HIS A 7 -11.50 -36.88 40.58
C HIS A 7 -11.87 -35.93 39.42
N VAL A 8 -13.10 -36.05 38.91
CA VAL A 8 -13.65 -35.17 37.87
C VAL A 8 -14.28 -33.94 38.53
N PRO A 9 -13.82 -32.70 38.25
CA PRO A 9 -14.45 -31.49 38.77
C PRO A 9 -15.79 -31.22 38.08
N GLY A 10 -16.84 -31.00 38.89
CA GLY A 10 -18.19 -30.72 38.43
C GLY A 10 -18.36 -29.34 37.76
N PRO A 11 -19.48 -29.12 37.06
CA PRO A 11 -19.71 -27.90 36.28
C PRO A 11 -19.93 -26.66 37.17
N VAL A 12 -19.17 -25.60 36.85
CA VAL A 12 -19.28 -24.27 37.46
C VAL A 12 -20.59 -23.60 37.04
N ARG A 13 -21.49 -23.34 38.00
CA ARG A 13 -22.70 -22.52 37.80
C ARG A 13 -22.31 -21.05 37.61
N VAL A 14 -22.61 -20.49 36.44
CA VAL A 14 -22.56 -19.04 36.18
C VAL A 14 -23.89 -18.42 36.60
N PRO A 15 -23.93 -17.45 37.53
CA PRO A 15 -25.16 -16.76 37.88
C PRO A 15 -25.45 -15.60 36.92
N GLY A 16 -26.68 -15.55 36.40
CA GLY A 16 -27.37 -14.30 36.08
C GLY A 16 -27.09 -13.66 34.72
N ARG A 17 -27.57 -14.28 33.61
CA ARG A 17 -27.81 -13.55 32.36
C ARG A 17 -29.28 -13.19 32.24
N LYS A 18 -29.59 -11.90 32.39
CA LYS A 18 -30.94 -11.34 32.21
C LYS A 18 -31.47 -11.70 30.81
N ARG A 19 -32.58 -12.42 30.81
CA ARG A 19 -33.37 -12.87 29.67
C ARG A 19 -34.13 -11.66 29.11
N VAL A 20 -33.68 -11.09 27.99
CA VAL A 20 -34.47 -10.15 27.20
C VAL A 20 -35.37 -10.98 26.29
N SER A 21 -36.66 -10.93 26.60
CA SER A 21 -37.76 -11.55 25.86
C SER A 21 -38.43 -10.51 24.96
N ARG A 22 -39.05 -10.99 23.87
CA ARG A 22 -39.83 -10.29 22.80
C ARG A 22 -38.99 -9.89 21.58
N MET A 23 -39.39 -10.11 20.33
CA MET A 23 -40.64 -10.55 19.66
C MET A 23 -40.15 -11.03 18.28
N GLY A 24 -40.55 -12.17 17.71
CA GLY A 24 -41.92 -12.56 17.40
C GLY A 24 -42.35 -11.96 16.04
N CYS A 25 -41.80 -12.44 14.92
CA CYS A 25 -42.41 -12.32 13.59
C CYS A 25 -42.07 -13.57 12.78
N ALA A 26 -43.05 -14.46 12.67
CA ALA A 26 -43.07 -15.61 11.79
C ALA A 26 -43.73 -15.21 10.46
N GLY A 27 -43.32 -15.88 9.39
CA GLY A 27 -44.13 -16.03 8.17
C GLY A 27 -43.60 -15.29 6.95
N HIS A 28 -42.82 -15.97 6.11
CA HIS A 28 -43.33 -16.38 4.79
C HIS A 28 -42.37 -17.37 4.14
N LEU A 29 -42.86 -18.59 3.92
CA LEU A 29 -42.35 -19.46 2.85
C LEU A 29 -42.72 -18.84 1.50
N SER A 30 -41.76 -18.82 0.58
CA SER A 30 -42.03 -18.92 -0.86
C SER A 30 -40.84 -19.57 -1.56
N THR A 31 -41.19 -20.54 -2.38
CA THR A 31 -40.37 -21.48 -3.13
C THR A 31 -40.21 -21.02 -4.59
N VAL A 32 -39.02 -21.28 -5.18
CA VAL A 32 -38.76 -21.57 -6.63
C VAL A 32 -38.72 -20.35 -7.61
N PRO A 33 -38.06 -20.35 -8.82
CA PRO A 33 -36.92 -21.11 -9.39
C PRO A 33 -35.76 -20.23 -10.00
N HIS A 34 -34.76 -20.94 -10.56
CA HIS A 34 -33.72 -20.59 -11.54
C HIS A 34 -33.92 -19.40 -12.53
N GLY A 35 -32.78 -18.76 -12.86
CA GLY A 35 -32.54 -17.95 -14.07
C GLY A 35 -31.71 -16.70 -13.70
N GLY A 36 -30.42 -16.61 -14.02
CA GLY A 36 -29.92 -16.44 -15.38
C GLY A 36 -29.95 -14.96 -15.79
N ARG A 37 -28.77 -14.33 -15.87
CA ARG A 37 -28.41 -13.06 -16.55
C ARG A 37 -28.22 -11.79 -15.70
N SER A 38 -27.20 -11.06 -16.15
CA SER A 38 -26.98 -9.62 -16.04
C SER A 38 -26.16 -9.09 -14.86
N ALA A 39 -24.88 -9.44 -14.90
CA ALA A 39 -23.78 -8.56 -14.55
C ALA A 39 -23.78 -7.31 -15.45
N ALA A 40 -24.59 -6.30 -15.14
CA ALA A 40 -24.56 -4.99 -15.79
C ALA A 40 -25.37 -3.97 -14.98
N ARG A 41 -25.00 -3.70 -13.71
CA ARG A 41 -25.58 -2.59 -12.94
C ARG A 41 -24.79 -2.22 -11.67
N CYS A 42 -23.50 -1.91 -11.81
CA CYS A 42 -22.71 -1.33 -10.70
C CYS A 42 -21.64 -0.30 -11.16
N ALA A 43 -21.90 0.42 -12.26
CA ALA A 43 -20.97 1.42 -12.81
C ALA A 43 -21.46 2.88 -12.73
N GLY A 44 -22.44 3.19 -11.86
CA GLY A 44 -23.14 4.49 -11.89
C GLY A 44 -23.19 5.27 -10.57
N ARG A 45 -22.35 4.99 -9.57
CA ARG A 45 -22.49 5.61 -8.23
C ARG A 45 -21.18 6.03 -7.58
N LEU A 46 -20.35 6.77 -8.32
CA LEU A 46 -19.11 7.39 -7.80
C LEU A 46 -18.98 8.90 -8.09
N GLY A 47 -20.09 9.58 -8.43
CA GLY A 47 -20.10 11.01 -8.77
C GLY A 47 -20.53 11.99 -7.66
N ASP A 48 -21.20 11.54 -6.59
CA ASP A 48 -22.02 12.45 -5.77
C ASP A 48 -21.62 12.63 -4.29
N LEU A 49 -20.37 12.35 -3.91
CA LEU A 49 -19.92 12.49 -2.51
C LEU A 49 -19.04 13.72 -2.20
N THR A 50 -18.94 14.69 -3.11
CA THR A 50 -18.20 15.95 -2.88
C THR A 50 -19.10 17.19 -2.71
N ARG A 51 -20.43 17.05 -2.57
CA ARG A 51 -21.37 18.20 -2.59
C ARG A 51 -22.34 18.38 -1.41
N SER A 52 -22.11 17.76 -0.25
CA SER A 52 -23.06 17.86 0.88
C SER A 52 -22.48 18.35 2.21
N ALA A 53 -21.44 19.20 2.19
CA ALA A 53 -20.91 19.86 3.39
C ALA A 53 -21.06 21.39 3.35
N ALA A 54 -22.24 21.87 2.95
CA ALA A 54 -22.56 23.30 2.99
C ALA A 54 -24.03 23.51 3.35
N LEU A 55 -24.37 23.34 4.63
CA LEU A 55 -25.61 23.87 5.23
C LEU A 55 -25.55 23.76 6.77
N ALA A 56 -25.04 24.80 7.43
CA ALA A 56 -25.43 25.19 8.79
C ALA A 56 -25.02 26.66 9.04
N ILE A 57 -26.04 27.48 9.28
CA ILE A 57 -26.06 28.94 9.47
C ILE A 57 -25.65 29.29 10.93
N PRO A 58 -25.14 30.51 11.22
CA PRO A 58 -25.91 31.35 12.14
C PRO A 58 -25.97 32.84 11.79
N ALA A 59 -27.19 33.35 11.92
CA ALA A 59 -27.61 34.64 12.50
C ALA A 59 -26.81 35.93 12.20
N ARG A 60 -27.49 36.79 11.44
CA ARG A 60 -27.24 38.20 11.17
C ARG A 60 -27.53 39.04 12.43
N GLY A 61 -26.49 39.62 13.04
CA GLY A 61 -26.64 40.66 14.06
C GLY A 61 -26.56 42.07 13.43
N PRO A 62 -27.44 43.03 13.80
CA PRO A 62 -27.34 44.40 13.34
C PRO A 62 -26.46 45.24 14.29
N GLY A 63 -25.68 46.16 13.72
CA GLY A 63 -25.10 47.26 14.48
C GLY A 63 -23.58 47.23 14.60
N ARG A 64 -22.89 47.81 13.62
CA ARG A 64 -21.64 48.51 13.90
C ARG A 64 -21.51 49.72 12.98
N THR A 65 -21.51 50.87 13.61
CA THR A 65 -21.42 52.22 13.06
C THR A 65 -20.12 52.44 12.31
N ASP A 66 -20.27 53.17 11.21
CA ASP A 66 -19.23 53.61 10.29
C ASP A 66 -18.07 54.34 10.99
N SER A 67 -16.85 53.97 10.64
CA SER A 67 -15.67 54.83 10.77
C SER A 67 -15.03 54.93 9.39
N PRO A 68 -15.26 56.03 8.65
CA PRO A 68 -14.65 56.24 7.35
C PRO A 68 -13.24 56.81 7.54
N GLY A 69 -12.24 56.11 6.99
CA GLY A 69 -10.92 56.69 6.75
C GLY A 69 -9.80 56.05 7.55
N LYS A 70 -9.18 55.00 6.98
CA LYS A 70 -7.72 54.70 7.05
C LYS A 70 -7.29 53.39 6.35
N THR A 71 -8.20 52.62 5.74
CA THR A 71 -7.90 51.25 5.27
C THR A 71 -7.68 51.07 3.75
N ALA A 72 -7.63 52.14 2.94
CA ALA A 72 -7.64 52.01 1.48
C ALA A 72 -6.27 51.80 0.81
N LEU A 73 -5.14 51.92 1.53
CA LEU A 73 -3.81 51.90 0.89
C LEU A 73 -2.97 50.64 1.14
N ASN A 74 -3.41 49.70 1.99
CA ASN A 74 -2.59 48.52 2.34
C ASN A 74 -3.07 47.20 1.72
N THR A 75 -4.17 47.23 0.96
CA THR A 75 -4.78 46.03 0.37
C THR A 75 -4.08 45.59 -0.93
N ASP A 76 -3.40 46.52 -1.62
CA ASP A 76 -2.93 46.28 -2.99
C ASP A 76 -1.64 45.41 -3.05
N ASN A 77 -0.72 45.58 -2.09
CA ASN A 77 0.54 44.83 -2.06
C ASN A 77 0.36 43.32 -1.74
N SER A 78 -0.73 42.94 -1.06
CA SER A 78 -0.98 41.54 -0.71
C SER A 78 -1.43 40.70 -1.91
N SER A 79 -2.13 41.31 -2.87
CA SER A 79 -2.67 40.64 -4.05
C SER A 79 -1.58 40.31 -5.08
N LEU A 80 -0.61 41.21 -5.27
CA LEU A 80 0.55 41.03 -6.15
C LEU A 80 1.45 39.89 -5.65
N LYS A 81 1.77 39.87 -4.35
CA LYS A 81 2.63 38.84 -3.75
C LYS A 81 2.06 37.42 -3.92
N SER A 82 0.75 37.26 -3.79
CA SER A 82 0.03 35.99 -4.02
C SER A 82 0.14 35.50 -5.47
N ARG A 83 -0.08 36.38 -6.45
CA ARG A 83 0.02 36.06 -7.88
C ARG A 83 1.45 35.68 -8.28
N TRP A 84 2.44 36.42 -7.80
CA TRP A 84 3.86 36.11 -8.03
C TRP A 84 4.27 34.75 -7.44
N MET A 85 3.79 34.39 -6.24
CA MET A 85 4.04 33.06 -5.68
C MET A 85 3.40 31.92 -6.49
N ALA A 86 2.19 32.13 -7.02
CA ALA A 86 1.54 31.14 -7.88
C ALA A 86 2.32 30.95 -9.20
N ILE A 87 2.77 32.04 -9.83
CA ILE A 87 3.58 32.00 -11.05
C ILE A 87 4.93 31.34 -10.80
N ALA A 88 5.63 31.71 -9.72
CA ALA A 88 6.91 31.09 -9.35
C ALA A 88 6.76 29.57 -9.14
N LYS A 89 5.70 29.12 -8.44
CA LYS A 89 5.42 27.70 -8.24
C LYS A 89 5.14 26.97 -9.56
N GLN A 90 4.43 27.60 -10.48
CA GLN A 90 4.15 27.07 -11.81
C GLN A 90 5.45 26.97 -12.64
N LEU A 91 6.28 28.02 -12.64
CA LEU A 91 7.57 28.06 -13.31
C LEU A 91 8.52 26.97 -12.81
N VAL A 92 8.62 26.76 -11.50
CA VAL A 92 9.43 25.68 -10.91
C VAL A 92 8.92 24.31 -11.36
N ARG A 93 7.59 24.11 -11.43
CA ARG A 93 7.03 22.84 -11.91
C ARG A 93 7.34 22.60 -13.38
N VAL A 94 7.22 23.64 -14.21
CA VAL A 94 7.52 23.57 -15.65
C VAL A 94 9.02 23.37 -15.88
N SER A 95 9.89 24.04 -15.12
CA SER A 95 11.34 23.87 -15.25
C SER A 95 11.79 22.46 -14.87
N ILE A 96 11.23 21.88 -13.80
CA ILE A 96 11.48 20.47 -13.44
C ILE A 96 11.06 19.53 -14.58
N LEU A 97 9.87 19.73 -15.16
CA LEU A 97 9.39 18.91 -16.28
C LEU A 97 10.27 19.06 -17.53
N ALA A 98 10.72 20.29 -17.84
CA ALA A 98 11.60 20.56 -18.97
C ALA A 98 12.98 19.91 -18.79
N VAL A 99 13.57 20.01 -17.59
CA VAL A 99 14.86 19.39 -17.28
C VAL A 99 14.77 17.86 -17.34
N VAL A 100 13.73 17.27 -16.75
CA VAL A 100 13.51 15.81 -16.81
C VAL A 100 13.29 15.35 -18.25
N GLY A 101 12.46 16.06 -19.02
CA GLY A 101 12.20 15.75 -20.43
C GLY A 101 13.47 15.85 -21.28
N TRP A 102 14.29 16.89 -21.06
CA TRP A 102 15.56 17.07 -21.74
C TRP A 102 16.58 15.98 -21.38
N CYS A 103 16.69 15.59 -20.10
CA CYS A 103 17.54 14.48 -19.68
C CYS A 103 17.10 13.16 -20.32
N ILE A 104 15.80 12.84 -20.31
CA ILE A 104 15.27 11.62 -20.94
C ILE A 104 15.57 11.63 -22.45
N TRP A 105 15.30 12.75 -23.13
CA TRP A 105 15.60 12.90 -24.56
C TRP A 105 17.08 12.66 -24.84
N ARG A 106 17.97 13.30 -24.05
CA ARG A 106 19.42 13.14 -24.19
C ARG A 106 19.86 11.69 -23.97
N THR A 107 19.31 11.00 -22.97
CA THR A 107 19.59 9.58 -22.72
C THR A 107 19.12 8.70 -23.87
N VAL A 108 17.94 8.98 -24.44
CA VAL A 108 17.39 8.20 -25.57
C VAL A 108 18.23 8.40 -26.84
N VAL A 109 18.63 9.63 -27.16
CA VAL A 109 19.48 9.91 -28.33
C VAL A 109 20.83 9.23 -28.20
N HIS A 110 21.49 9.34 -27.03
CA HIS A 110 22.75 8.63 -26.79
C HIS A 110 22.60 7.10 -26.87
N ALA A 111 21.50 6.56 -26.32
CA ALA A 111 21.22 5.12 -26.40
C ALA A 111 20.94 4.66 -27.84
N GLN A 112 20.27 5.49 -28.65
CA GLN A 112 19.99 5.16 -30.05
C GLN A 112 21.26 5.13 -30.88
N ASP A 113 22.17 6.09 -30.67
CA ASP A 113 23.47 6.11 -31.33
C ASP A 113 24.30 4.87 -30.98
N GLU A 114 24.34 4.48 -29.70
CA GLU A 114 25.03 3.25 -29.25
C GLU A 114 24.37 1.96 -29.77
N MET A 115 23.03 1.88 -29.76
CA MET A 115 22.30 0.67 -30.19
C MET A 115 22.33 0.48 -31.71
N SER A 116 22.36 1.57 -32.48
CA SER A 116 22.33 1.52 -33.95
C SER A 116 23.50 0.74 -34.58
N GLY A 117 24.62 0.60 -33.86
CA GLY A 117 25.79 -0.16 -34.31
C GLY A 117 25.89 -1.59 -33.78
N GLN A 118 25.14 -1.98 -32.75
CA GLN A 118 25.39 -3.24 -32.01
C GLN A 118 24.17 -4.14 -31.81
N PHE A 119 22.93 -3.66 -31.98
CA PHE A 119 21.74 -4.44 -31.63
C PHE A 119 20.78 -4.58 -32.83
N SER A 120 20.77 -5.75 -33.47
CA SER A 120 19.75 -6.08 -34.46
C SER A 120 18.55 -6.73 -33.77
N LEU A 121 17.33 -6.23 -34.01
CA LEU A 121 16.11 -6.87 -33.50
C LEU A 121 15.96 -8.33 -33.99
N ALA A 122 16.69 -8.72 -35.04
CA ALA A 122 16.75 -10.09 -35.52
C ALA A 122 17.46 -11.06 -34.56
N ASP A 123 18.33 -10.57 -33.66
CA ASP A 123 19.06 -11.39 -32.69
C ASP A 123 18.22 -11.70 -31.43
N LEU A 124 17.04 -11.09 -31.30
CA LEU A 124 16.10 -11.36 -30.21
C LEU A 124 15.55 -12.78 -30.36
N ARG A 125 16.12 -13.71 -29.60
CA ARG A 125 15.59 -15.07 -29.51
C ARG A 125 14.28 -15.06 -28.71
N PRO A 126 13.11 -15.30 -29.33
CA PRO A 126 11.81 -15.15 -28.67
C PRO A 126 11.64 -16.11 -27.50
N GLY A 127 12.28 -17.29 -27.56
CA GLY A 127 12.25 -18.27 -26.46
C GLY A 127 12.80 -17.71 -25.15
N TRP A 128 13.90 -16.93 -25.20
CA TRP A 128 14.49 -16.32 -24.00
C TRP A 128 13.63 -15.19 -23.45
N ILE A 129 12.96 -14.41 -24.32
CA ILE A 129 12.03 -13.36 -23.89
C ILE A 129 10.83 -13.96 -23.15
N VAL A 130 10.25 -15.03 -23.70
CA VAL A 130 9.12 -15.71 -23.06
C VAL A 130 9.56 -16.34 -21.75
N LEU A 131 10.72 -17.00 -21.71
CA LEU A 131 11.26 -17.60 -20.49
C LEU A 131 11.54 -16.55 -19.41
N ALA A 132 12.21 -15.44 -19.76
CA ALA A 132 12.45 -14.30 -18.87
C ALA A 132 11.14 -13.72 -18.35
N GLY A 133 10.14 -13.54 -19.23
CA GLY A 133 8.80 -13.09 -18.85
C GLY A 133 8.12 -14.03 -17.85
N VAL A 134 8.17 -15.34 -18.08
CA VAL A 134 7.61 -16.35 -17.17
C VAL A 134 8.34 -16.35 -15.83
N LEU A 135 9.67 -16.31 -15.83
CA LEU A 135 10.49 -16.24 -14.61
C LEU A 135 10.22 -14.96 -13.83
N TYR A 136 10.06 -13.83 -14.52
CA TYR A 136 9.71 -12.55 -13.92
C TYR A 136 8.34 -12.62 -13.22
N LEU A 137 7.33 -13.17 -13.91
CA LEU A 137 6.00 -13.37 -13.32
C LEU A 137 6.04 -14.36 -12.14
N ALA A 138 6.82 -15.44 -12.28
CA ALA A 138 7.03 -16.41 -11.21
C ALA A 138 7.72 -15.79 -9.99
N GLY A 139 8.67 -14.87 -10.19
CA GLY A 139 9.35 -14.14 -9.11
C GLY A 139 8.45 -13.15 -8.37
N LEU A 140 7.43 -12.60 -9.04
CA LEU A 140 6.44 -11.72 -8.41
C LEU A 140 5.36 -12.47 -7.63
N PHE A 141 5.13 -13.74 -7.94
CA PHE A 141 4.10 -14.55 -7.29
C PHE A 141 4.32 -14.74 -5.77
N PRO A 142 5.52 -15.08 -5.26
CA PRO A 142 5.79 -15.13 -3.82
C PRO A 142 5.51 -13.82 -3.09
N CYS A 143 5.80 -12.68 -3.71
CA CYS A 143 5.53 -11.35 -3.15
C CYS A 143 4.01 -11.12 -2.99
N TRP A 144 3.22 -11.54 -3.97
CA TRP A 144 1.76 -11.52 -3.87
C TRP A 144 1.24 -12.42 -2.74
N VAL A 145 1.75 -13.64 -2.62
CA VAL A 145 1.34 -14.58 -1.55
C VAL A 145 1.60 -13.99 -0.18
N PHE A 146 2.78 -13.39 0.02
CA PHE A 146 3.12 -12.72 1.27
C PHE A 146 2.17 -11.56 1.59
N TRP A 147 1.86 -10.71 0.61
CA TRP A 147 0.92 -9.61 0.80
C TRP A 147 -0.49 -10.10 1.12
N HIS A 148 -0.98 -11.13 0.41
CA HIS A 148 -2.29 -11.72 0.67
C HIS A 148 -2.38 -12.29 2.10
N ARG A 149 -1.34 -13.00 2.56
CA ARG A 149 -1.27 -13.51 3.94
C ARG A 149 -1.15 -12.39 4.97
N THR A 150 -0.49 -11.30 4.63
CA THR A 150 -0.39 -10.11 5.48
C THR A 150 -1.75 -9.45 5.71
N LEU A 151 -2.60 -9.38 4.69
CA LEU A 151 -3.99 -8.93 4.86
C LEU A 151 -4.80 -9.87 5.76
N TRP A 152 -4.65 -11.19 5.59
CA TRP A 152 -5.30 -12.19 6.43
C TRP A 152 -4.88 -12.11 7.90
N ALA A 153 -3.59 -11.96 8.15
CA ALA A 153 -3.04 -11.81 9.49
C ALA A 153 -3.56 -10.53 10.17
N MET A 154 -3.77 -9.47 9.40
CA MET A 154 -4.40 -8.23 9.87
C MET A 154 -5.93 -8.30 10.04
N GLY A 155 -6.51 -9.51 10.05
CA GLY A 155 -7.92 -9.75 10.30
C GLY A 155 -8.84 -9.46 9.11
N GLN A 156 -8.29 -9.11 7.95
CA GLN A 156 -9.08 -8.91 6.74
C GLN A 156 -9.36 -10.25 6.07
N ARG A 157 -10.46 -10.36 5.30
CA ARG A 157 -10.81 -11.59 4.57
C ARG A 157 -10.93 -11.36 3.06
N PRO A 158 -9.87 -10.89 2.38
CA PRO A 158 -9.91 -10.67 0.94
C PRO A 158 -9.93 -12.01 0.19
N ARG A 159 -10.60 -12.06 -0.98
CA ARG A 159 -10.54 -13.22 -1.86
C ARG A 159 -9.29 -13.13 -2.73
N TRP A 160 -8.80 -14.27 -3.20
CA TRP A 160 -7.63 -14.31 -4.09
C TRP A 160 -7.88 -13.58 -5.41
N ARG A 161 -9.13 -13.62 -5.89
CA ARG A 161 -9.58 -12.91 -7.09
C ARG A 161 -9.56 -11.38 -6.94
N ASP A 162 -9.56 -10.87 -5.71
CA ASP A 162 -9.50 -9.43 -5.44
C ASP A 162 -8.02 -9.01 -5.29
N THR A 163 -7.22 -9.81 -4.58
CA THR A 163 -5.81 -9.46 -4.33
C THR A 163 -4.92 -9.65 -5.54
N LEU A 164 -5.09 -10.72 -6.33
CA LEU A 164 -4.19 -11.01 -7.45
C LEU A 164 -4.20 -9.89 -8.51
N PRO A 165 -5.35 -9.47 -9.08
CA PRO A 165 -5.37 -8.37 -10.04
C PRO A 165 -4.91 -7.05 -9.41
N ALA A 166 -5.30 -6.77 -8.16
CA ALA A 166 -4.86 -5.57 -7.45
C ALA A 166 -3.33 -5.51 -7.34
N PHE A 167 -2.67 -6.64 -7.09
CA PHE A 167 -1.22 -6.73 -7.02
C PHE A 167 -0.55 -6.43 -8.36
N TRP A 168 -0.97 -7.12 -9.42
CA TRP A 168 -0.40 -6.95 -10.76
C TRP A 168 -0.63 -5.54 -11.33
N ILE A 169 -1.86 -5.03 -11.24
CA ILE A 169 -2.18 -3.66 -11.65
C ILE A 169 -1.45 -2.64 -10.78
N GLY A 170 -1.27 -2.95 -9.50
CA GLY A 170 -0.47 -2.16 -8.57
C GLY A 170 0.96 -1.94 -9.04
N HIS A 171 1.60 -2.95 -9.63
CA HIS A 171 2.94 -2.82 -10.19
C HIS A 171 3.01 -1.84 -11.37
N LEU A 172 1.90 -1.60 -12.08
CA LEU A 172 1.85 -0.59 -13.14
C LEU A 172 1.88 0.83 -12.56
N GLY A 173 1.51 1.01 -11.29
CA GLY A 173 1.56 2.29 -10.59
C GLY A 173 2.96 2.91 -10.54
N LYS A 174 4.02 2.13 -10.75
CA LYS A 174 5.41 2.64 -10.83
C LYS A 174 5.67 3.46 -12.10
N TYR A 175 4.84 3.31 -13.14
CA TYR A 175 4.94 4.05 -14.39
C TYR A 175 4.12 5.35 -14.41
N VAL A 176 3.30 5.58 -13.39
CA VAL A 176 2.53 6.80 -13.25
C VAL A 176 3.26 7.76 -12.30
N PRO A 177 3.44 9.04 -12.66
CA PRO A 177 4.17 10.00 -11.84
C PRO A 177 3.44 10.23 -10.50
N GLY A 178 3.97 9.60 -9.45
CA GLY A 178 3.53 9.74 -8.07
C GLY A 178 4.00 8.54 -7.25
N LYS A 179 4.99 8.72 -6.35
CA LYS A 179 5.55 7.63 -5.52
C LYS A 179 4.49 6.87 -4.70
N ALA A 180 3.33 7.48 -4.46
CA ALA A 180 2.20 6.89 -3.74
C ALA A 180 1.19 6.16 -4.64
N MET A 181 1.28 6.26 -5.98
CA MET A 181 0.25 5.74 -6.88
C MET A 181 0.10 4.21 -6.80
N VAL A 182 1.20 3.50 -6.59
CA VAL A 182 1.19 2.05 -6.33
C VAL A 182 0.34 1.71 -5.11
N VAL A 183 0.47 2.48 -4.03
CA VAL A 183 -0.31 2.27 -2.81
C VAL A 183 -1.78 2.61 -3.07
N VAL A 184 -2.07 3.73 -3.72
CA VAL A 184 -3.45 4.14 -4.03
C VAL A 184 -4.17 3.13 -4.92
N LEU A 185 -3.52 2.62 -5.98
CA LEU A 185 -4.10 1.63 -6.87
C LEU A 185 -4.42 0.33 -6.14
N ARG A 186 -3.47 -0.20 -5.37
CA ARG A 186 -3.65 -1.47 -4.66
C ARG A 186 -4.71 -1.37 -3.58
N THR A 187 -4.70 -0.27 -2.83
CA THR A 187 -5.70 -0.01 -1.78
C THR A 187 -7.08 0.20 -2.38
N GLY A 188 -7.19 0.99 -3.45
CA GLY A 188 -8.45 1.23 -4.14
C GLY A 188 -9.08 -0.05 -4.69
N LEU A 189 -8.28 -0.89 -5.37
CA LEU A 189 -8.76 -2.12 -6.00
C LEU A 189 -9.12 -3.23 -5.00
N VAL A 190 -8.43 -3.31 -3.86
CA VAL A 190 -8.72 -4.32 -2.83
C VAL A 190 -9.74 -3.86 -1.79
N SER A 191 -9.93 -2.55 -1.64
CA SER A 191 -10.87 -2.01 -0.64
C SER A 191 -12.31 -2.30 -0.99
N GLY A 192 -13.09 -2.66 0.01
CA GLY A 192 -14.51 -2.98 -0.12
C GLY A 192 -15.11 -3.35 1.23
N GLU A 193 -16.25 -4.04 1.23
CA GLU A 193 -16.93 -4.45 2.47
C GLU A 193 -16.08 -5.36 3.37
N ARG A 194 -15.09 -6.05 2.79
CA ARG A 194 -14.25 -7.04 3.47
C ARG A 194 -12.86 -6.52 3.87
N VAL A 195 -12.48 -5.35 3.36
CA VAL A 195 -11.11 -4.83 3.49
C VAL A 195 -11.13 -3.32 3.74
N SER A 196 -10.68 -2.93 4.93
CA SER A 196 -10.46 -1.52 5.29
C SER A 196 -9.35 -0.88 4.45
N LYS A 197 -9.60 0.32 3.91
CA LYS A 197 -8.62 1.10 3.11
C LYS A 197 -7.33 1.35 3.88
N THR A 198 -7.44 1.69 5.17
CA THR A 198 -6.28 1.98 6.02
C THR A 198 -5.43 0.72 6.23
N VAL A 199 -6.07 -0.41 6.54
CA VAL A 199 -5.38 -1.69 6.72
C VAL A 199 -4.74 -2.16 5.41
N ALA A 200 -5.44 -2.00 4.28
CA ALA A 200 -4.88 -2.26 2.97
C ALA A 200 -3.62 -1.41 2.71
N ALA A 201 -3.66 -0.10 3.01
CA ALA A 201 -2.51 0.78 2.80
C ALA A 201 -1.32 0.33 3.66
N THR A 202 -1.57 0.06 4.94
CA THR A 202 -0.56 -0.45 5.87
C THR A 202 0.03 -1.77 5.39
N SER A 203 -0.77 -2.68 4.83
CA SER A 203 -0.26 -3.95 4.29
C SER A 203 0.69 -3.77 3.11
N VAL A 204 0.43 -2.80 2.24
CA VAL A 204 1.33 -2.48 1.11
C VAL A 204 2.64 -1.89 1.64
N PHE A 205 2.59 -1.08 2.70
CA PHE A 205 3.81 -0.58 3.35
C PHE A 205 4.62 -1.71 4.01
N VAL A 206 3.97 -2.63 4.72
CA VAL A 206 4.65 -3.81 5.30
C VAL A 206 5.38 -4.59 4.21
N GLU A 207 4.68 -4.88 3.11
CA GLU A 207 5.28 -5.58 1.98
C GLU A 207 6.45 -4.81 1.37
N THR A 208 6.28 -3.51 1.11
CA THR A 208 7.32 -2.68 0.50
C THR A 208 8.56 -2.60 1.39
N LEU A 209 8.38 -2.39 2.69
CA LEU A 209 9.49 -2.36 3.66
C LEU A 209 10.20 -3.72 3.71
N THR A 210 9.44 -4.82 3.68
CA THR A 210 10.02 -6.17 3.68
C THR A 210 10.79 -6.43 2.38
N MET A 211 10.26 -6.00 1.23
CA MET A 211 10.93 -6.14 -0.06
C MET A 211 12.24 -5.35 -0.12
N MET A 212 12.23 -4.12 0.40
CA MET A 212 13.43 -3.28 0.52
C MET A 212 14.46 -3.88 1.47
N ALA A 213 14.02 -4.37 2.64
CA ALA A 213 14.89 -5.00 3.62
C ALA A 213 15.58 -6.26 3.06
N VAL A 214 14.81 -7.13 2.41
CA VAL A 214 15.35 -8.35 1.79
C VAL A 214 16.30 -8.00 0.65
N GLY A 215 15.95 -7.05 -0.21
CA GLY A 215 16.81 -6.61 -1.31
C GLY A 215 18.13 -5.97 -0.82
N ALA A 216 18.06 -5.17 0.24
CA ALA A 216 19.24 -4.58 0.88
C ALA A 216 20.10 -5.65 1.58
N CYS A 217 19.48 -6.63 2.25
CA CYS A 217 20.19 -7.75 2.86
C CYS A 217 20.89 -8.63 1.81
N LEU A 218 20.23 -8.97 0.71
CA LEU A 218 20.83 -9.71 -0.40
C LEU A 218 22.00 -8.93 -1.03
N SER A 219 21.79 -7.64 -1.32
CA SER A 219 22.85 -6.77 -1.86
C SER A 219 24.04 -6.67 -0.91
N ALA A 220 23.78 -6.47 0.39
CA ALA A 220 24.83 -6.42 1.40
C ALA A 220 25.58 -7.75 1.52
N THR A 221 24.88 -8.88 1.48
CA THR A 221 25.50 -10.21 1.51
C THR A 221 26.41 -10.42 0.31
N ILE A 222 25.95 -10.09 -0.90
CA ILE A 222 26.78 -10.18 -2.11
C ILE A 222 28.00 -9.27 -2.00
N LEU A 223 27.82 -8.03 -1.54
CA LEU A 223 28.92 -7.07 -1.39
C LEU A 223 29.95 -7.51 -0.33
N LEU A 224 29.50 -8.10 0.78
CA LEU A 224 30.38 -8.66 1.82
C LEU A 224 31.19 -9.86 1.31
N LEU A 225 30.64 -10.64 0.37
CA LEU A 225 31.34 -11.76 -0.24
C LEU A 225 32.28 -11.34 -1.38
N ALA A 226 31.94 -10.28 -2.11
CA ALA A 226 32.68 -9.84 -3.29
C ALA A 226 33.77 -8.78 -2.99
N SER A 227 33.64 -8.01 -1.91
CA SER A 227 34.52 -6.88 -1.61
C SER A 227 35.44 -7.16 -0.42
N SER A 228 36.73 -6.84 -0.57
CA SER A 228 37.72 -6.89 0.51
C SER A 228 37.86 -5.57 1.28
N HIS A 229 37.14 -4.51 0.87
CA HIS A 229 37.27 -3.20 1.49
C HIS A 229 36.40 -3.09 2.76
N TRP A 230 37.06 -2.98 3.92
CA TRP A 230 36.42 -2.89 5.25
C TRP A 230 35.35 -1.79 5.36
N SER A 231 35.56 -0.62 4.75
CA SER A 231 34.60 0.48 4.77
C SER A 231 33.28 0.13 4.07
N LEU A 232 33.36 -0.56 2.93
CA LEU A 232 32.18 -1.03 2.20
C LEU A 232 31.46 -2.13 2.98
N MET A 233 32.19 -3.01 3.66
CA MET A 233 31.61 -4.05 4.51
C MET A 233 30.82 -3.45 5.67
N LEU A 234 31.40 -2.47 6.38
CA LEU A 234 30.73 -1.80 7.49
C LEU A 234 29.49 -1.03 7.02
N LEU A 235 29.58 -0.33 5.88
CA LEU A 235 28.44 0.36 5.27
C LEU A 235 27.34 -0.61 4.87
N ALA A 236 27.69 -1.73 4.22
CA ALA A 236 26.75 -2.78 3.82
C ALA A 236 26.02 -3.38 5.01
N PHE A 237 26.77 -3.70 6.08
CA PHE A 237 26.20 -4.20 7.32
C PHE A 237 25.28 -3.17 7.98
N GLY A 238 25.70 -1.90 8.04
CA GLY A 238 24.88 -0.82 8.57
C GLY A 238 23.56 -0.64 7.80
N LEU A 239 23.60 -0.68 6.46
CA LEU A 239 22.42 -0.61 5.60
C LEU A 239 21.52 -1.84 5.77
N MET A 240 22.09 -3.04 5.92
CA MET A 240 21.33 -4.26 6.19
C MET A 240 20.54 -4.15 7.51
N VAL A 241 21.18 -3.71 8.59
CA VAL A 241 20.52 -3.53 9.89
C VAL A 241 19.46 -2.43 9.82
N LEU A 242 19.79 -1.29 9.22
CA LEU A 242 18.89 -0.13 9.12
C LEU A 242 17.64 -0.45 8.29
N SER A 243 17.80 -1.14 7.16
CA SER A 243 16.68 -1.53 6.30
C SER A 243 15.86 -2.70 6.87
N GLY A 244 16.47 -3.60 7.63
CA GLY A 244 15.80 -4.72 8.31
C GLY A 244 14.98 -4.31 9.53
N ALA A 245 15.40 -3.26 10.25
CA ALA A 245 14.77 -2.85 11.50
C ALA A 245 13.24 -2.60 11.41
N PRO A 246 12.69 -1.93 10.38
CA PRO A 246 11.25 -1.73 10.23
C PRO A 246 10.44 -3.01 10.01
N THR A 247 11.07 -4.11 9.60
CA THR A 247 10.38 -5.40 9.38
C THR A 247 10.14 -6.18 10.68
N ILE A 248 10.81 -5.78 11.77
CA ILE A 248 10.64 -6.39 13.09
C ILE A 248 9.27 -5.95 13.65
N PRO A 249 8.33 -6.88 13.94
CA PRO A 249 6.98 -6.54 14.38
C PRO A 249 6.85 -5.48 15.48
N PRO A 250 7.62 -5.51 16.59
CA PRO A 250 7.54 -4.47 17.62
C PRO A 250 8.02 -3.09 17.12
N VAL A 251 9.01 -3.02 16.23
CA VAL A 251 9.48 -1.76 15.64
C VAL A 251 8.39 -1.20 14.72
N PHE A 252 7.81 -2.05 13.87
CA PHE A 252 6.71 -1.66 13.00
C PHE A 252 5.51 -1.11 13.78
N ARG A 253 5.12 -1.78 14.88
CA ARG A 253 4.06 -1.31 15.79
C ARG A 253 4.36 0.08 16.36
N ARG A 254 5.62 0.34 16.74
CA ARG A 254 6.04 1.66 17.22
C ARG A 254 5.95 2.72 16.13
N ILE A 255 6.36 2.40 14.90
CA ILE A 255 6.28 3.31 13.75
C ILE A 255 4.82 3.66 13.44
N VAL A 256 3.93 2.67 13.36
CA VAL A 256 2.49 2.92 13.10
C VAL A 256 1.85 3.80 14.18
N ARG A 257 2.23 3.57 15.45
CA ARG A 257 1.77 4.41 16.57
C ARG A 257 2.33 5.84 16.49
N ALA A 258 3.61 5.99 16.17
CA ALA A 258 4.27 7.29 16.00
C ALA A 258 3.64 8.11 14.86
N LEU A 259 3.24 7.46 13.78
CA LEU A 259 2.56 8.09 12.65
C LEU A 259 1.08 8.46 12.94
N GLN A 260 0.59 8.24 14.16
CA GLN A 260 -0.78 8.53 14.59
C GLN A 260 -1.88 7.95 13.69
N VAL A 261 -1.59 6.87 12.95
CA VAL A 261 -2.57 6.24 12.04
C VAL A 261 -3.79 5.72 12.82
N HIS A 262 -3.63 5.43 14.11
CA HIS A 262 -4.72 5.07 15.02
C HIS A 262 -5.84 6.14 15.09
N ARG A 263 -5.50 7.43 15.01
CA ARG A 263 -6.53 8.50 14.98
C ARG A 263 -7.38 8.44 13.71
N ALA A 264 -6.82 7.97 12.61
CA ALA A 264 -7.53 7.85 11.35
C ALA A 264 -8.40 6.58 11.28
N ASN A 265 -8.02 5.50 11.97
CA ASN A 265 -8.82 4.28 12.02
C ASN A 265 -8.51 3.44 13.27
N PRO A 266 -9.43 3.32 14.25
CA PRO A 266 -9.18 2.58 15.48
C PRO A 266 -8.98 1.07 15.24
N GLU A 267 -9.45 0.54 14.11
CA GLU A 267 -9.29 -0.86 13.72
C GLU A 267 -7.84 -1.26 13.38
N ILE A 268 -6.92 -0.28 13.22
CA ILE A 268 -5.55 -0.59 12.82
C ILE A 268 -4.72 -1.24 13.94
N GLU A 269 -4.99 -0.91 15.19
CA GLU A 269 -4.25 -1.48 16.31
C GLU A 269 -4.42 -3.00 16.46
N PRO A 270 -5.65 -3.54 16.46
CA PRO A 270 -5.82 -4.99 16.49
C PRO A 270 -5.29 -5.64 15.20
N ALA A 271 -5.42 -4.99 14.04
CA ALA A 271 -4.89 -5.48 12.78
C ALA A 271 -3.36 -5.67 12.83
N VAL A 272 -2.60 -4.64 13.25
CA VAL A 272 -1.13 -4.70 13.29
C VAL A 272 -0.61 -5.69 14.35
N ARG A 273 -1.41 -6.03 15.37
CA ARG A 273 -1.05 -7.08 16.33
C ARG A 273 -0.99 -8.48 15.70
N GLY A 274 -1.72 -8.72 14.61
CA GLY A 274 -1.66 -9.99 13.89
C GLY A 274 -0.38 -10.18 13.06
N LEU A 275 0.48 -9.16 12.96
CA LEU A 275 1.81 -9.32 12.36
C LEU A 275 2.73 -10.02 13.35
N ASP A 276 2.95 -11.31 13.11
CA ASP A 276 3.83 -12.18 13.91
C ASP A 276 5.19 -12.40 13.24
N TYR A 277 6.19 -12.76 14.04
CA TYR A 277 7.53 -13.10 13.55
C TYR A 277 7.51 -14.23 12.51
N ARG A 278 6.62 -15.22 12.68
CA ARG A 278 6.48 -16.32 11.74
C ARG A 278 6.03 -15.85 10.35
N LEU A 279 5.10 -14.90 10.30
CA LEU A 279 4.65 -14.31 9.04
C LEU A 279 5.77 -13.49 8.39
N MET A 280 6.50 -12.70 9.18
CA MET A 280 7.63 -11.92 8.66
C MET A 280 8.75 -12.83 8.14
N ALA A 281 9.12 -13.87 8.87
CA ALA A 281 10.11 -14.85 8.41
C ALA A 281 9.67 -15.56 7.11
N MET A 282 8.39 -15.95 7.01
CA MET A 282 7.82 -16.47 5.77
C MET A 282 7.91 -15.44 4.63
N GLY A 283 7.63 -14.16 4.92
CA GLY A 283 7.76 -13.06 3.98
C GLY A 283 9.18 -12.89 3.47
N TRP A 284 10.17 -12.90 4.36
CA TRP A 284 11.59 -12.82 4.02
C TRP A 284 12.02 -13.97 3.10
N LEU A 285 11.65 -15.21 3.42
CA LEU A 285 11.97 -16.38 2.59
C LEU A 285 11.26 -16.31 1.22
N SER A 286 9.97 -15.94 1.20
CA SER A 286 9.17 -15.86 -0.03
C SER A 286 9.71 -14.78 -0.96
N ILE A 287 9.96 -13.58 -0.43
CA ILE A 287 10.51 -12.45 -1.17
C ILE A 287 11.95 -12.74 -1.60
N GLY A 288 12.76 -13.38 -0.77
CA GLY A 288 14.11 -13.80 -1.12
C GLY A 288 14.13 -14.77 -2.31
N GLY A 289 13.25 -15.77 -2.30
CA GLY A 289 13.04 -16.64 -3.45
C GLY A 289 12.54 -15.89 -4.69
N GLY A 290 11.67 -14.89 -4.50
CA GLY A 290 11.24 -13.97 -5.56
C GLY A 290 12.40 -13.21 -6.18
N TRP A 291 13.30 -12.64 -5.36
CA TRP A 291 14.51 -11.95 -5.83
C TRP A 291 15.44 -12.88 -6.63
N PHE A 292 15.59 -14.13 -6.22
CA PHE A 292 16.39 -15.10 -6.97
C PHE A 292 15.80 -15.39 -8.36
N LEU A 293 14.47 -15.59 -8.46
CA LEU A 293 13.78 -15.78 -9.73
C LEU A 293 13.83 -14.53 -10.62
N LEU A 294 13.70 -13.35 -10.02
CA LEU A 294 13.87 -12.08 -10.72
C LEU A 294 15.30 -11.92 -11.24
N GLY A 295 16.32 -12.32 -10.47
CA GLY A 295 17.70 -12.36 -10.93
C GLY A 295 17.91 -13.32 -12.08
N LEU A 296 17.32 -14.53 -12.00
CA LEU A 296 17.38 -15.52 -13.07
C LEU A 296 16.69 -15.05 -14.37
N SER A 297 15.67 -14.18 -14.26
CA SER A 297 15.00 -13.60 -15.44
C SER A 297 15.87 -12.63 -16.24
N LEU A 298 17.02 -12.20 -15.70
CA LEU A 298 17.98 -11.31 -16.37
C LEU A 298 19.07 -12.07 -17.14
N TRP A 299 19.11 -13.40 -17.04
CA TRP A 299 20.11 -14.27 -17.67
C TRP A 299 19.52 -14.95 -18.90
#